data_AF-A0A7X9IL05-F1
#
_entry.id   AF-A0A7X9IL05-F1
#
_cell.length_a   1.000
_cell.length_b   1.000
_cell.length_c   1.000
_cell.angle_alpha   90.00
_cell.angle_beta   90.00
_cell.angle_gamma   90.00
#
_symmetry.space_group_name_H-M   'P 1'
#
loop_
_entity.id
_entity.type
_entity.pdbx_description
1 polymer ?
#
loop_
_entity_poly.entity_id
_entity_poly.type
_entity_poly.pdbx_seq_one_letter_code
_entity_poly.pdbx_strand_id
1 'polypeptide(L)'
;MKIIQFRQLRLFKSDEIMPFRKKTPPGPREKLSWLKKTVSSPFFYIAIFSLLLSFVISFFPARPLPLPRVGEIAAKDITSPLELTIEDVQATEKRRSQAEGLVPPVYFYNQRIISSVQEKIRQMFALGRAAAASQAPGTVQNLQASLSENLAIDLDQQALDQLLKLKFPVELENLSTQIMASILNQEIVLSRELMNHGELETGLLVIKGQEERLLKAGEIIDLKEARQQLLSEIEALELPARTKLILQSWLPAFLSPTISYDQTETEARKLKIRNSVEPVFYTIKKGKVIIRKGDEVTSESLKQIMLINQEISQRPNWLFNFSGLAILYFIFFYFIWLVIQTASRAEKKLSILVMMGLTLFLSFLATKASLFLAEALSTSAALVTLEKEALVFAYPLQFGAFLITLAASAETAVV
;
A
#
# COMPACT_ATOMS: atom_id res chain seq x y z
N MET A 1 52.78 -32.40 -72.29
CA MET A 1 52.08 -33.51 -72.99
C MET A 1 50.91 -33.92 -72.11
N LYS A 2 49.64 -34.00 -72.49
CA LYS A 2 48.92 -33.91 -73.78
C LYS A 2 47.65 -33.07 -73.54
N ILE A 3 47.37 -32.20 -74.49
CA ILE A 3 46.10 -31.50 -74.66
C ILE A 3 45.06 -32.53 -75.15
N ILE A 4 43.87 -32.54 -74.55
CA ILE A 4 42.69 -33.16 -75.14
C ILE A 4 41.56 -32.14 -75.08
N GLN A 5 41.20 -31.59 -76.25
CA GLN A 5 39.95 -30.90 -76.50
C GLN A 5 38.87 -31.94 -76.82
N PHE A 6 37.73 -31.91 -76.14
CA PHE A 6 36.49 -32.47 -76.66
C PHE A 6 35.45 -31.36 -76.85
N ARG A 7 35.31 -31.02 -78.13
CA ARG A 7 34.25 -30.22 -78.73
C ARG A 7 32.96 -31.04 -78.66
N GLN A 8 31.83 -30.36 -78.41
CA GLN A 8 30.44 -30.81 -78.58
C GLN A 8 29.85 -31.75 -77.52
N LEU A 9 29.17 -31.16 -76.53
CA LEU A 9 27.94 -31.74 -75.96
C LEU A 9 26.96 -30.59 -75.65
N ARG A 10 26.00 -30.38 -76.56
CA ARG A 10 24.81 -29.55 -76.33
C ARG A 10 23.86 -30.35 -75.44
N LEU A 11 23.75 -29.99 -74.17
CA LEU A 11 22.80 -30.58 -73.23
C LEU A 11 21.99 -29.48 -72.51
N PHE A 12 21.33 -28.63 -73.30
CA PHE A 12 20.19 -27.85 -72.80
C PHE A 12 19.06 -27.96 -73.83
N LYS A 13 18.04 -28.76 -73.48
CA LYS A 13 16.72 -28.73 -74.10
C LYS A 13 15.74 -28.29 -73.01
N SER A 14 15.35 -27.02 -73.11
CA SER A 14 14.08 -26.39 -72.73
C SER A 14 13.19 -27.07 -71.68
N ASP A 15 12.90 -26.30 -70.64
CA ASP A 15 11.81 -26.38 -69.66
C ASP A 15 10.57 -27.17 -70.10
N GLU A 16 10.37 -28.34 -69.50
CA GLU A 16 9.04 -28.93 -69.35
C GLU A 16 8.41 -28.40 -68.06
N ILE A 17 7.49 -27.46 -68.22
CA ILE A 17 6.60 -26.96 -67.17
C ILE A 17 5.74 -28.15 -66.71
N MET A 18 6.00 -28.70 -65.53
CA MET A 18 5.07 -29.61 -64.87
C MET A 18 3.73 -28.89 -64.67
N PRO A 19 2.59 -29.41 -65.14
CA PRO A 19 1.31 -28.81 -64.80
C PRO A 19 1.06 -28.97 -63.30
N PHE A 20 0.93 -27.84 -62.60
CA PHE A 20 0.38 -27.78 -61.25
C PHE A 20 -0.96 -28.51 -61.24
N ARG A 21 -1.00 -29.68 -60.59
CA ARG A 21 -2.24 -30.42 -60.33
C ARG A 21 -3.11 -29.55 -59.42
N LYS A 22 -4.05 -28.79 -60.01
CA LYS A 22 -5.13 -28.12 -59.27
C LYS A 22 -5.85 -29.19 -58.46
N LYS A 23 -5.69 -29.18 -57.12
CA LYS A 23 -6.56 -29.94 -56.22
C LYS A 23 -7.96 -29.36 -56.40
N THR A 24 -8.82 -30.09 -57.09
CA THR A 24 -10.26 -29.84 -57.08
C THR A 24 -10.73 -29.90 -55.62
N PRO A 25 -11.58 -28.96 -55.17
CA PRO A 25 -12.14 -29.04 -53.82
C PRO A 25 -12.92 -30.35 -53.68
N PRO A 26 -12.77 -31.08 -52.56
CA PRO A 26 -13.40 -32.38 -52.40
C PRO A 26 -14.93 -32.23 -52.51
N GLY A 27 -15.53 -33.01 -53.41
CA GLY A 27 -16.97 -33.01 -53.62
C GLY A 27 -17.72 -33.40 -52.33
N PRO A 28 -19.02 -33.09 -52.21
CA PRO A 28 -19.81 -33.36 -51.00
C PRO A 28 -19.71 -34.81 -50.48
N ARG A 29 -19.50 -35.77 -51.38
CA ARG A 29 -19.35 -37.20 -51.08
C ARG A 29 -18.00 -37.57 -50.44
N GLU A 30 -16.91 -36.86 -50.74
CA GLU A 30 -15.59 -37.08 -50.11
C GLU A 30 -15.52 -36.49 -48.69
N LYS A 31 -16.21 -35.36 -48.44
CA LYS A 31 -16.33 -34.83 -47.07
C LYS A 31 -17.09 -35.80 -46.16
N LEU A 32 -18.16 -36.43 -46.66
CA LEU A 32 -18.91 -37.43 -45.90
C LEU A 32 -18.10 -38.70 -45.62
N SER A 33 -17.25 -39.14 -46.55
CA SER A 33 -16.43 -40.35 -46.35
C SER A 33 -15.29 -40.12 -45.37
N TRP A 34 -14.64 -38.95 -45.38
CA TRP A 34 -13.69 -38.59 -44.33
C TRP A 34 -14.38 -38.57 -42.98
N LEU A 35 -15.54 -37.92 -42.86
CA LEU A 35 -16.21 -37.73 -41.57
C LEU A 35 -16.59 -39.08 -40.97
N LYS A 36 -17.08 -40.00 -41.80
CA LYS A 36 -17.36 -41.38 -41.38
C LYS A 36 -16.09 -42.10 -40.90
N LYS A 37 -14.94 -41.90 -41.55
CA LYS A 37 -13.66 -42.51 -41.16
C LYS A 37 -13.10 -41.93 -39.86
N THR A 38 -13.28 -40.63 -39.61
CA THR A 38 -12.88 -39.98 -38.36
C THR A 38 -13.77 -40.43 -37.20
N VAL A 39 -15.09 -40.49 -37.40
CA VAL A 39 -16.06 -40.93 -36.39
C VAL A 39 -15.96 -42.43 -36.08
N SER A 40 -15.34 -43.23 -36.95
CA SER A 40 -15.01 -44.63 -36.66
C SER A 40 -13.71 -44.82 -35.86
N SER A 41 -12.93 -43.77 -35.60
CA SER A 41 -11.66 -43.88 -34.87
C SER A 41 -11.86 -43.82 -33.34
N PRO A 42 -11.17 -44.66 -32.54
CA PRO A 42 -11.27 -44.63 -31.09
C PRO A 42 -10.74 -43.31 -30.49
N PHE A 43 -9.71 -42.72 -31.11
CA PHE A 43 -9.13 -41.44 -30.69
C PHE A 43 -10.11 -40.26 -30.75
N PHE A 44 -11.07 -40.28 -31.69
CA PHE A 44 -12.12 -39.28 -31.76
C PHE A 44 -13.00 -39.32 -30.50
N TYR A 45 -13.41 -40.51 -30.06
CA TYR A 45 -14.20 -40.68 -28.84
C TYR A 45 -13.41 -40.35 -27.57
N ILE A 46 -12.12 -40.70 -27.52
CA ILE A 46 -11.23 -40.31 -26.41
C ILE A 46 -11.16 -38.79 -26.28
N ALA A 47 -10.95 -38.08 -27.41
CA ALA A 47 -10.86 -36.63 -27.41
C ALA A 47 -12.20 -35.96 -27.02
N ILE A 48 -13.32 -36.42 -27.58
CA ILE A 48 -14.63 -35.81 -27.30
C ILE A 48 -15.07 -36.04 -25.85
N PHE A 49 -14.92 -37.26 -25.31
CA PHE A 49 -15.28 -37.53 -23.91
C PHE A 49 -14.36 -36.78 -22.95
N SER A 50 -13.06 -36.70 -23.24
CA SER A 50 -12.14 -35.91 -22.45
C SER A 50 -12.54 -34.43 -22.39
N LEU A 51 -12.84 -33.82 -23.55
CA LEU A 51 -13.26 -32.42 -23.62
C LEU A 51 -14.61 -32.20 -22.91
N LEU A 52 -15.55 -33.11 -23.09
CA LEU A 52 -16.87 -33.02 -22.45
C LEU A 52 -16.79 -33.16 -20.93
N LEU A 53 -16.04 -34.14 -20.41
CA LEU A 53 -15.84 -34.28 -18.96
C LEU A 53 -15.07 -33.09 -18.38
N SER A 54 -14.01 -32.64 -19.06
CA SER A 54 -13.29 -31.43 -18.65
C SER A 54 -14.22 -30.22 -18.61
N PHE A 55 -15.10 -30.07 -19.60
CA PHE A 55 -16.07 -28.96 -19.64
C PHE A 55 -17.09 -29.02 -18.49
N VAL A 56 -17.66 -30.19 -18.23
CA VAL A 56 -18.67 -30.37 -17.15
C VAL A 56 -18.05 -30.13 -15.77
N ILE A 57 -16.80 -30.54 -15.58
CA ILE A 57 -16.12 -30.46 -14.29
C ILE A 57 -15.53 -29.07 -14.07
N SER A 58 -14.95 -28.47 -15.11
CA SER A 58 -14.29 -27.16 -15.02
C SER A 58 -15.24 -26.11 -14.48
N PHE A 59 -14.82 -25.45 -13.40
CA PHE A 59 -15.60 -24.46 -12.68
C PHE A 59 -15.77 -23.20 -13.53
N PHE A 60 -16.99 -22.83 -13.90
CA PHE A 60 -17.22 -21.57 -14.61
C PHE A 60 -16.73 -20.40 -13.75
N PRO A 61 -15.87 -19.51 -14.28
CA PRO A 61 -15.44 -18.34 -13.53
C PRO A 61 -16.66 -17.50 -13.14
N ALA A 62 -16.57 -16.85 -11.97
CA ALA A 62 -17.55 -15.86 -11.58
C ALA A 62 -17.69 -14.83 -12.72
N ARG A 63 -18.93 -14.51 -13.11
CA ARG A 63 -19.15 -13.50 -14.13
C ARG A 63 -18.81 -12.12 -13.54
N PRO A 64 -18.17 -11.23 -14.32
CA PRO A 64 -17.96 -9.86 -13.87
C PRO A 64 -19.31 -9.21 -13.57
N LEU A 65 -19.32 -8.42 -12.50
CA LEU A 65 -20.47 -7.62 -12.10
C LEU A 65 -20.69 -6.47 -13.08
N PRO A 66 -21.94 -6.05 -13.31
CA PRO A 66 -22.24 -4.88 -14.14
C PRO A 66 -21.60 -3.62 -13.53
N LEU A 67 -21.17 -2.70 -14.39
CA LEU A 67 -20.57 -1.41 -14.02
C LEU A 67 -21.59 -0.28 -14.28
N PRO A 68 -22.55 -0.04 -13.36
CA PRO A 68 -23.48 1.09 -13.48
C PRO A 68 -22.75 2.42 -13.32
N ARG A 69 -23.40 3.52 -13.72
CA ARG A 69 -22.85 4.87 -13.50
C ARG A 69 -23.17 5.35 -12.08
N VAL A 70 -22.32 6.20 -11.52
CA VAL A 70 -22.60 6.87 -10.24
C VAL A 70 -23.87 7.71 -10.42
N GLY A 71 -24.80 7.60 -9.47
CA GLY A 71 -26.11 8.26 -9.51
C GLY A 71 -27.21 7.51 -10.27
N GLU A 72 -26.89 6.36 -10.88
CA GLU A 72 -27.90 5.49 -11.50
C GLU A 72 -28.66 4.69 -10.43
N ILE A 73 -29.97 4.46 -10.63
CA ILE A 73 -30.76 3.60 -9.74
C ILE A 73 -30.59 2.14 -10.15
N ALA A 74 -30.25 1.28 -9.21
CA ALA A 74 -30.02 -0.13 -9.49
C ALA A 74 -31.31 -0.87 -9.87
N ALA A 75 -31.33 -1.44 -11.08
CA ALA A 75 -32.47 -2.22 -11.58
C ALA A 75 -32.63 -3.60 -10.91
N LYS A 76 -31.55 -4.13 -10.31
CA LYS A 76 -31.49 -5.43 -9.63
C LYS A 76 -30.43 -5.43 -8.54
N ASP A 77 -30.55 -6.37 -7.60
CA ASP A 77 -29.55 -6.57 -6.57
C ASP A 77 -28.20 -6.96 -7.19
N ILE A 78 -27.13 -6.31 -6.73
CA ILE A 78 -25.75 -6.64 -7.09
C ILE A 78 -25.08 -7.20 -5.85
N THR A 79 -24.75 -8.50 -5.89
CA THR A 79 -24.14 -9.24 -4.78
C THR A 79 -22.72 -9.67 -5.11
N SER A 80 -21.84 -9.72 -4.12
CA SER A 80 -20.47 -10.22 -4.31
C SER A 80 -20.45 -11.72 -4.64
N PRO A 81 -19.84 -12.16 -5.76
CA PRO A 81 -19.77 -13.58 -6.12
C PRO A 81 -18.68 -14.36 -5.38
N LEU A 82 -17.75 -13.65 -4.73
CA LEU A 82 -16.59 -14.20 -4.01
C LEU A 82 -16.36 -13.44 -2.70
N GLU A 83 -15.52 -14.02 -1.85
CA GLU A 83 -15.02 -13.37 -0.65
C GLU A 83 -13.75 -12.59 -0.98
N LEU A 84 -13.69 -11.32 -0.57
CA LEU A 84 -12.57 -10.44 -0.85
C LEU A 84 -12.23 -9.60 0.38
N THR A 85 -10.97 -9.62 0.79
CA THR A 85 -10.44 -8.70 1.80
C THR A 85 -9.81 -7.52 1.11
N ILE A 86 -10.28 -6.32 1.43
CA ILE A 86 -9.83 -5.06 0.84
C ILE A 86 -9.41 -4.07 1.92
N GLU A 87 -8.42 -3.24 1.58
CA GLU A 87 -7.98 -2.17 2.45
C GLU A 87 -9.08 -1.11 2.57
N ASP A 88 -9.43 -0.78 3.81
CA ASP A 88 -10.20 0.42 4.12
C ASP A 88 -9.27 1.63 4.10
N VAL A 89 -9.16 2.25 2.93
CA VAL A 89 -8.32 3.43 2.73
C VAL A 89 -8.74 4.59 3.67
N GLN A 90 -10.05 4.75 3.94
CA GLN A 90 -10.53 5.83 4.80
C GLN A 90 -10.17 5.57 6.27
N ALA A 91 -10.42 4.36 6.76
CA ALA A 91 -10.05 3.99 8.13
C ALA A 91 -8.53 3.99 8.33
N THR A 92 -7.76 3.54 7.32
CA THR A 92 -6.30 3.56 7.33
C THR A 92 -5.77 5.00 7.40
N GLU A 93 -6.28 5.89 6.54
CA GLU A 93 -5.85 7.28 6.52
C GLU A 93 -6.24 8.01 7.81
N LYS A 94 -7.43 7.72 8.36
CA LYS A 94 -7.83 8.22 9.68
C LYS A 94 -6.88 7.75 10.78
N ARG A 95 -6.49 6.47 10.78
CA ARG A 95 -5.54 5.90 11.74
C ARG A 95 -4.15 6.53 11.59
N ARG A 96 -3.71 6.78 10.36
CA ARG A 96 -2.46 7.50 10.04
C ARG A 96 -2.46 8.92 10.58
N SER A 97 -3.51 9.70 10.27
CA SER A 97 -3.64 11.07 10.75
C SER A 97 -3.72 11.15 12.28
N GLN A 98 -4.42 10.21 12.94
CA GLN A 98 -4.43 10.13 14.40
C GLN A 98 -3.05 9.83 14.98
N ALA A 99 -2.28 8.92 14.37
CA ALA A 99 -0.93 8.61 14.82
C ALA A 99 0.03 9.79 14.61
N GLU A 100 -0.08 10.50 13.49
CA GLU A 100 0.68 11.74 13.22
C GLU A 100 0.37 12.84 14.24
N GLY A 101 -0.90 13.02 14.60
CA GLY A 101 -1.34 14.04 15.55
C GLY A 101 -0.84 13.81 16.99
N LEU A 102 -0.41 12.59 17.31
CA LEU A 102 0.19 12.26 18.61
C LEU A 102 1.71 12.49 18.66
N VAL A 103 2.33 12.88 17.54
CA VAL A 103 3.77 13.13 17.48
C VAL A 103 4.08 14.50 18.08
N PRO A 104 4.87 14.59 19.17
CA PRO A 104 5.24 15.86 19.75
C PRO A 104 6.09 16.70 18.77
N PRO A 105 5.86 18.01 18.67
CA PRO A 105 6.75 18.90 17.92
C PRO A 105 8.15 18.91 18.53
N VAL A 106 9.14 18.96 17.63
CA VAL A 106 10.56 18.89 17.98
C VAL A 106 11.14 20.30 18.05
N TYR A 107 11.89 20.57 19.12
CA TYR A 107 12.58 21.83 19.36
C TYR A 107 14.07 21.56 19.53
N PHE A 108 14.89 22.41 18.94
CA PHE A 108 16.34 22.33 19.07
C PHE A 108 16.83 23.37 20.08
N TYR A 109 17.63 22.93 21.05
CA TYR A 109 18.30 23.81 22.00
C TYR A 109 19.62 24.33 21.42
N ASN A 110 19.71 25.64 21.20
CA ASN A 110 20.89 26.27 20.63
C ASN A 110 21.89 26.69 21.72
N GLN A 111 22.83 25.78 22.04
CA GLN A 111 23.89 26.01 23.02
C GLN A 111 24.80 27.21 22.68
N ARG A 112 24.86 27.63 21.40
CA ARG A 112 25.71 28.74 20.96
C ARG A 112 25.17 30.10 21.39
N ILE A 113 23.92 30.19 21.85
CA ILE A 113 23.33 31.45 22.30
C ILE A 113 24.04 31.97 23.54
N ILE A 114 24.37 31.09 24.50
CA ILE A 114 25.09 31.49 25.71
C ILE A 114 26.44 32.10 25.36
N SER A 115 27.24 31.42 24.54
CA SER A 115 28.56 31.93 24.14
C SER A 115 28.46 33.19 23.27
N SER A 116 27.47 33.28 22.39
CA SER A 116 27.21 34.48 21.59
C SER A 116 26.83 35.68 22.46
N VAL A 117 25.94 35.50 23.44
CA VAL A 117 25.53 36.58 24.35
C VAL A 117 26.69 37.02 25.23
N GLN A 118 27.46 36.08 25.78
CA GLN A 118 28.67 36.41 26.54
C GLN A 118 29.64 37.24 25.72
N GLU A 119 29.92 36.83 24.48
CA GLU A 119 30.81 37.58 23.58
C GLU A 119 30.27 38.97 23.25
N LYS A 120 28.97 39.10 22.98
CA LYS A 120 28.33 40.40 22.75
C LYS A 120 28.47 41.34 23.95
N ILE A 121 28.32 40.83 25.18
CA ILE A 121 28.54 41.61 26.41
C ILE A 121 30.01 42.06 26.50
N ARG A 122 30.97 41.16 26.27
CA ARG A 122 32.41 41.52 26.29
C ARG A 122 32.75 42.60 25.26
N GLN A 123 32.24 42.47 24.04
CA GLN A 123 32.44 43.44 22.97
C GLN A 123 31.80 44.80 23.29
N MET A 124 30.57 44.79 23.82
CA MET A 124 29.90 46.02 24.29
C MET A 124 30.74 46.74 25.35
N PHE A 125 31.28 46.01 26.34
CA PHE A 125 32.11 46.60 27.38
C PHE A 125 33.46 47.11 26.86
N ALA A 126 34.08 46.41 25.91
CA ALA A 126 35.31 46.85 25.27
C ALA A 126 35.11 48.15 24.48
N LEU A 127 34.05 48.23 23.67
CA LEU A 127 33.68 49.45 22.93
C LEU A 127 33.34 50.60 23.90
N GLY A 128 32.60 50.30 24.97
CA GLY A 128 32.26 51.26 26.00
C GLY A 128 33.48 51.85 26.74
N ARG A 129 34.48 51.02 27.06
CA ARG A 129 35.75 51.49 27.65
C ARG A 129 36.55 52.39 26.71
N ALA A 130 36.63 52.04 25.43
CA ALA A 130 37.29 52.86 24.41
C ALA A 130 36.59 54.22 24.24
N ALA A 131 35.26 54.21 24.20
CA ALA A 131 34.42 55.40 24.16
C ALA A 131 34.62 56.29 25.40
N ALA A 132 34.62 55.70 26.61
CA ALA A 132 34.84 56.43 27.85
C ALA A 132 36.24 57.07 27.94
N ALA A 133 37.25 56.46 27.32
CA ALA A 133 38.62 56.99 27.27
C ALA A 133 38.79 58.16 26.28
N SER A 134 37.98 58.20 25.21
CA SER A 134 38.13 59.15 24.09
C SER A 134 37.61 60.56 24.40
N GLN A 135 36.70 60.72 25.37
CA GLN A 135 36.11 62.00 25.82
C GLN A 135 35.56 62.92 24.69
N ALA A 136 35.22 62.35 23.53
CA ALA A 136 34.78 63.13 22.37
C ALA A 136 33.33 63.63 22.54
N PRO A 137 32.99 64.82 22.00
CA PRO A 137 31.59 65.22 21.90
C PRO A 137 30.81 64.23 21.03
N GLY A 138 29.60 63.84 21.44
CA GLY A 138 28.77 62.85 20.73
C GLY A 138 29.09 61.39 21.02
N THR A 139 29.90 61.09 22.05
CA THR A 139 30.29 59.71 22.43
C THR A 139 29.11 58.76 22.62
N VAL A 140 28.00 59.23 23.21
CA VAL A 140 26.81 58.41 23.48
C VAL A 140 26.12 57.97 22.19
N GLN A 141 25.90 58.90 21.25
CA GLN A 141 25.24 58.59 19.97
C GLN A 141 26.11 57.69 19.10
N ASN A 142 27.42 57.94 19.06
CA ASN A 142 28.36 57.11 18.29
C ASN A 142 28.45 55.68 18.86
N LEU A 143 28.44 55.56 20.20
CA LEU A 143 28.41 54.25 20.86
C LEU A 143 27.09 53.54 20.61
N GLN A 144 25.94 54.24 20.72
CA GLN A 144 24.63 53.67 20.43
C GLN A 144 24.56 53.13 18.99
N ALA A 145 24.99 53.92 18.00
CA ALA A 145 25.06 53.50 16.60
C ALA A 145 25.97 52.29 16.41
N SER A 146 27.15 52.28 17.05
CA SER A 146 28.08 51.16 16.98
C SER A 146 27.51 49.87 17.57
N LEU A 147 26.73 49.96 18.65
CA LEU A 147 26.08 48.80 19.28
C LEU A 147 24.92 48.27 18.43
N SER A 148 24.13 49.15 17.83
CA SER A 148 23.04 48.75 16.94
C SER A 148 23.54 48.14 15.63
N GLU A 149 24.56 48.75 15.00
CA GLU A 149 25.08 48.32 13.70
C GLU A 149 25.95 47.05 13.81
N ASN A 150 26.85 46.99 14.82
CA ASN A 150 27.80 45.88 14.91
C ASN A 150 27.29 44.70 15.73
N LEU A 151 26.43 44.92 16.74
CA LEU A 151 26.02 43.89 17.69
C LEU A 151 24.51 43.59 17.66
N ALA A 152 23.73 44.39 16.93
CA ALA A 152 22.26 44.37 16.91
C ALA A 152 21.67 44.48 18.33
N ILE A 153 22.24 45.38 19.15
CA ILE A 153 21.77 45.66 20.51
C ILE A 153 21.19 47.07 20.51
N ASP A 154 19.93 47.19 20.93
CA ASP A 154 19.28 48.48 21.13
C ASP A 154 19.19 48.78 22.62
N LEU A 155 19.88 49.83 23.06
CA LEU A 155 19.92 50.28 24.44
C LEU A 155 19.45 51.73 24.52
N ASP A 156 18.67 52.01 25.57
CA ASP A 156 18.24 53.37 25.86
C ASP A 156 19.44 54.27 26.21
N GLN A 157 19.37 55.53 25.81
CA GLN A 157 20.40 56.54 26.06
C GLN A 157 20.67 56.71 27.55
N GLN A 158 19.63 56.62 28.39
CA GLN A 158 19.78 56.71 29.84
C GLN A 158 20.67 55.58 30.41
N ALA A 159 20.53 54.36 29.89
CA ALA A 159 21.34 53.22 30.31
C ALA A 159 22.80 53.38 29.87
N LEU A 160 23.02 53.85 28.62
CA LEU A 160 24.36 54.11 28.09
C LEU A 160 25.09 55.22 28.88
N ASP A 161 24.39 56.30 29.21
CA ASP A 161 24.95 57.39 30.02
C ASP A 161 25.39 56.92 31.41
N GLN A 162 24.62 56.03 32.04
CA GLN A 162 24.97 55.47 33.34
C GLN A 162 26.21 54.56 33.25
N LEU A 163 26.29 53.72 32.22
CA LEU A 163 27.45 52.85 31.99
C LEU A 163 28.72 53.63 31.66
N LEU A 164 28.61 54.72 30.88
CA LEU A 164 29.72 55.63 30.57
C LEU A 164 30.24 56.33 31.83
N LYS A 165 29.35 56.79 32.72
CA LYS A 165 29.74 57.37 34.03
C LYS A 165 30.50 56.38 34.91
N LEU A 166 30.17 55.09 34.81
CA LEU A 166 30.86 54.01 35.52
C LEU A 166 32.14 53.52 34.82
N LYS A 167 32.42 53.98 33.60
CA LYS A 167 33.57 53.58 32.78
C LYS A 167 33.64 52.06 32.50
N PHE A 168 32.50 51.39 32.39
CA PHE A 168 32.40 49.96 32.01
C PHE A 168 33.34 49.03 32.83
N PRO A 169 33.10 48.90 34.14
CA PRO A 169 33.94 48.12 35.05
C PRO A 169 33.92 46.63 34.71
N VAL A 170 35.07 45.97 34.85
CA VAL A 170 35.26 44.55 34.50
C VAL A 170 34.45 43.62 35.42
N GLU A 171 34.26 44.02 36.68
CA GLU A 171 33.45 43.27 37.65
C GLU A 171 31.99 43.16 37.19
N LEU A 172 31.45 44.24 36.62
CA LEU A 172 30.08 44.30 36.13
C LEU A 172 29.94 43.52 34.82
N GLU A 173 30.96 43.52 33.95
CA GLU A 173 31.05 42.66 32.77
C GLU A 173 30.93 41.17 33.17
N ASN A 174 31.80 40.72 34.07
CA ASN A 174 31.85 39.32 34.52
C ASN A 174 30.54 38.89 35.18
N LEU A 175 30.01 39.72 36.10
CA LEU A 175 28.73 39.46 36.74
C LEU A 175 27.59 39.31 35.71
N SER A 176 27.54 40.19 34.73
CA SER A 176 26.52 40.16 33.68
C SER A 176 26.62 38.89 32.83
N THR A 177 27.84 38.47 32.47
CA THR A 177 28.04 37.21 31.73
C THR A 177 27.64 35.97 32.53
N GLN A 178 27.79 36.00 33.86
CA GLN A 178 27.40 34.91 34.75
C GLN A 178 25.88 34.81 34.92
N ILE A 179 25.20 35.95 35.18
CA ILE A 179 23.74 36.00 35.29
C ILE A 179 23.10 35.54 33.98
N MET A 180 23.56 36.04 32.84
CA MET A 180 23.01 35.65 31.54
C MET A 180 23.24 34.18 31.22
N ALA A 181 24.37 33.60 31.62
CA ALA A 181 24.60 32.16 31.44
C ALA A 181 23.65 31.30 32.27
N SER A 182 23.33 31.73 33.50
CA SER A 182 22.36 31.07 34.39
C SER A 182 20.96 31.04 33.75
N ILE A 183 20.47 32.20 33.31
CA ILE A 183 19.15 32.33 32.69
C ILE A 183 19.07 31.60 31.34
N LEU A 184 20.02 31.83 30.44
CA LEU A 184 20.00 31.27 29.08
C LEU A 184 20.29 29.75 29.03
N ASN A 185 20.69 29.12 30.13
CA ASN A 185 20.81 27.65 30.19
C ASN A 185 19.45 26.93 30.20
N GLN A 186 18.37 27.66 30.50
CA GLN A 186 17.00 27.16 30.54
C GLN A 186 16.38 27.13 29.14
N GLU A 187 15.30 26.36 28.97
CA GLU A 187 14.50 26.30 27.74
C GLU A 187 13.54 27.50 27.65
N ILE A 188 13.92 28.48 26.83
CA ILE A 188 13.21 29.75 26.64
C ILE A 188 12.63 29.78 25.24
N VAL A 189 11.31 29.95 25.13
CA VAL A 189 10.62 30.19 23.86
C VAL A 189 10.35 31.67 23.67
N LEU A 190 10.09 32.07 22.42
CA LEU A 190 9.71 33.44 22.08
C LEU A 190 8.43 33.86 22.83
N SER A 191 7.39 33.03 22.75
CA SER A 191 6.09 33.27 23.38
C SER A 191 5.31 31.96 23.41
N ARG A 192 4.65 31.65 24.53
CA ARG A 192 3.77 30.47 24.63
C ARG A 192 2.54 30.61 23.74
N GLU A 193 2.08 31.84 23.50
CA GLU A 193 0.94 32.12 22.64
C GLU A 193 1.20 31.79 21.15
N LEU A 194 2.47 31.63 20.75
CA LEU A 194 2.87 31.20 19.41
C LEU A 194 2.98 29.67 19.25
N MET A 195 2.73 28.90 20.33
CA MET A 195 2.69 27.44 20.28
C MET A 195 1.37 26.97 19.67
N ASN A 196 1.42 26.51 18.43
CA ASN A 196 0.25 26.08 17.66
C ASN A 196 0.47 24.75 16.91
N HIS A 197 1.47 23.97 17.31
CA HIS A 197 1.83 22.69 16.70
C HIS A 197 1.41 21.47 17.54
N GLY A 198 0.63 21.67 18.61
CA GLY A 198 0.13 20.59 19.49
C GLY A 198 0.88 20.46 20.82
N GLU A 199 1.76 21.42 21.15
CA GLU A 199 2.61 21.47 22.34
C GLU A 199 1.82 21.27 23.65
N LEU A 200 0.58 21.76 23.70
CA LEU A 200 -0.30 21.65 24.86
C LEU A 200 -0.82 20.22 25.11
N GLU A 201 -1.03 19.44 24.04
CA GLU A 201 -1.61 18.09 24.12
C GLU A 201 -0.52 17.02 24.17
N THR A 202 0.49 17.14 23.30
CA THR A 202 1.55 16.13 23.15
C THR A 202 2.81 16.43 23.96
N GLY A 203 2.93 17.65 24.51
CA GLY A 203 4.20 18.16 25.01
C GLY A 203 5.13 18.56 23.87
N LEU A 204 6.39 18.82 24.20
CA LEU A 204 7.43 19.26 23.26
C LEU A 204 8.68 18.40 23.47
N LEU A 205 9.25 17.93 22.38
CA LEU A 205 10.49 17.18 22.44
C LEU A 205 11.68 18.11 22.21
N VAL A 206 12.49 18.35 23.24
CA VAL A 206 13.66 19.22 23.17
C VAL A 206 14.92 18.38 22.97
N ILE A 207 15.69 18.70 21.93
CA ILE A 207 16.97 18.08 21.63
C ILE A 207 18.08 19.02 22.11
N LYS A 208 18.85 18.59 23.12
CA LYS A 208 20.00 19.31 23.68
C LYS A 208 21.27 18.48 23.46
N GLY A 209 21.95 18.73 22.33
CA GLY A 209 23.12 17.95 21.93
C GLY A 209 22.72 16.54 21.48
N GLN A 210 23.03 15.53 22.28
CA GLN A 210 22.63 14.12 22.03
C GLN A 210 21.45 13.67 22.88
N GLU A 211 21.02 14.48 23.85
CA GLU A 211 19.92 14.15 24.74
C GLU A 211 18.59 14.65 24.15
N GLU A 212 17.59 13.78 24.15
CA GLU A 212 16.21 14.13 23.83
C GLU A 212 15.37 14.07 25.11
N ARG A 213 14.65 15.15 25.41
CA ARG A 213 13.78 15.21 26.58
C ARG A 213 12.39 15.67 26.19
N LEU A 214 11.38 14.92 26.60
CA LEU A 214 9.99 15.32 26.48
C LEU A 214 9.63 16.25 27.65
N LEU A 215 9.25 17.48 27.34
CA LEU A 215 8.84 18.50 28.30
C LEU A 215 7.36 18.83 28.10
N LYS A 216 6.69 19.23 29.18
CA LYS A 216 5.34 19.80 29.10
C LYS A 216 5.42 21.30 28.81
N ALA A 217 4.39 21.86 28.18
CA ALA A 217 4.32 23.29 27.90
C ALA A 217 4.49 24.18 29.15
N GLY A 218 4.06 23.71 30.32
CA GLY A 218 4.23 24.42 31.59
C GLY A 218 5.64 24.35 32.20
N GLU A 219 6.52 23.46 31.72
CA GLU A 219 7.91 23.36 32.17
C GLU A 219 8.83 24.35 31.43
N ILE A 220 8.34 24.94 30.33
CA ILE A 220 9.08 25.86 29.48
C ILE A 220 8.69 27.28 29.82
N ILE A 221 9.67 28.19 29.87
CA ILE A 221 9.43 29.61 30.11
C ILE A 221 9.42 30.39 28.80
N ASP A 222 8.66 31.47 28.74
CA ASP A 222 8.72 32.41 27.62
C ASP A 222 9.68 33.59 27.91
N LEU A 223 9.90 34.45 26.92
CA LEU A 223 10.75 35.64 27.11
C LEU A 223 10.22 36.61 28.17
N LYS A 224 8.89 36.67 28.41
CA LYS A 224 8.32 37.56 29.42
C LYS A 224 8.65 37.04 30.83
N GLU A 225 8.49 35.75 31.04
CA GLU A 225 8.84 35.05 32.28
C GLU A 225 10.35 35.05 32.51
N ALA A 226 11.15 34.76 31.48
CA ALA A 226 12.61 34.83 31.56
C ALA A 226 13.08 36.24 31.95
N ARG A 227 12.42 37.29 31.44
CA ARG A 227 12.67 38.68 31.84
C ARG A 227 12.32 38.93 33.31
N GLN A 228 11.17 38.45 33.78
CA GLN A 228 10.79 38.59 35.19
C GLN A 228 11.76 37.85 36.12
N GLN A 229 12.16 36.64 35.75
CA GLN A 229 13.13 35.84 36.47
C GLN A 229 14.49 36.53 36.53
N LEU A 230 14.98 37.06 35.41
CA LEU A 230 16.21 37.86 35.35
C LEU A 230 16.16 39.04 36.31
N LEU A 231 15.06 39.80 36.32
CA LEU A 231 14.90 40.95 37.22
C LEU A 231 14.89 40.52 38.69
N SER A 232 14.24 39.40 39.01
CA SER A 232 14.21 38.85 40.37
C SER A 232 15.57 38.33 40.83
N GLU A 233 16.36 37.71 39.93
CA GLU A 233 17.71 37.24 40.22
C GLU A 233 18.65 38.43 40.50
N ILE A 234 18.54 39.51 39.72
CA ILE A 234 19.28 40.76 40.00
C ILE A 234 18.90 41.36 41.35
N GLU A 235 17.61 41.33 41.70
CA GLU A 235 17.11 41.90 42.96
C GLU A 235 17.59 41.09 44.18
N ALA A 236 17.76 39.77 44.04
CA ALA A 236 18.25 38.89 45.09
C ALA A 236 19.75 39.03 45.37
N LEU A 237 20.53 39.63 44.47
CA LEU A 237 21.97 39.81 44.66
C LEU A 237 22.29 40.81 45.78
N GLU A 238 23.36 40.57 46.53
CA GLU A 238 23.89 41.47 47.56
C GLU A 238 24.68 42.64 46.93
N LEU A 239 23.99 43.49 46.16
CA LEU A 239 24.57 44.62 45.45
C LEU A 239 23.93 45.95 45.87
N PRO A 240 24.64 47.09 45.76
CA PRO A 240 24.04 48.40 45.95
C PRO A 240 22.84 48.63 45.03
N ALA A 241 21.79 49.29 45.53
CA ALA A 241 20.56 49.54 44.77
C ALA A 241 20.81 50.20 43.40
N ARG A 242 21.80 51.11 43.34
CA ARG A 242 22.19 51.77 42.08
C ARG A 242 22.77 50.79 41.05
N THR A 243 23.53 49.79 41.48
CA THR A 243 24.10 48.75 40.60
C THR A 243 23.01 47.82 40.08
N LYS A 244 22.05 47.46 40.93
CA LYS A 244 20.88 46.66 40.52
C LYS A 244 20.06 47.36 39.44
N LEU A 245 19.73 48.63 39.64
CA LEU A 245 18.99 49.43 38.66
C LEU A 245 19.70 49.50 37.30
N ILE A 246 21.02 49.62 37.30
CA ILE A 246 21.82 49.61 36.07
C ILE A 246 21.71 48.25 35.39
N LEU A 247 21.91 47.14 36.09
CA LEU A 247 21.75 45.81 35.48
C LEU A 247 20.34 45.60 34.90
N GLN A 248 19.30 46.02 35.62
CA GLN A 248 17.91 45.90 35.18
C GLN A 248 17.60 46.72 33.92
N SER A 249 18.34 47.80 33.64
CA SER A 249 18.06 48.70 32.51
C SER A 249 18.53 48.15 31.15
N TRP A 250 19.61 47.38 31.12
CA TRP A 250 20.24 46.95 29.85
C TRP A 250 20.35 45.43 29.69
N LEU A 251 20.47 44.67 30.78
CA LEU A 251 20.66 43.22 30.72
C LEU A 251 19.48 42.48 30.03
N PRO A 252 18.20 42.89 30.19
CA PRO A 252 17.09 42.28 29.46
C PRO A 252 17.20 42.36 27.92
N ALA A 253 17.97 43.30 27.36
CA ALA A 253 18.16 43.41 25.91
C ALA A 253 18.95 42.23 25.32
N PHE A 254 19.62 41.45 26.16
CA PHE A 254 20.39 40.26 25.77
C PHE A 254 19.61 38.96 25.90
N LEU A 255 18.36 38.99 26.37
CA LEU A 255 17.52 37.81 26.40
C LEU A 255 17.15 37.40 24.97
N SER A 256 17.23 36.10 24.71
CA SER A 256 16.91 35.51 23.42
C SER A 256 16.33 34.12 23.63
N PRO A 257 15.42 33.66 22.76
CA PRO A 257 14.87 32.31 22.87
C PRO A 257 15.99 31.29 22.67
N THR A 258 16.09 30.31 23.58
CA THR A 258 17.16 29.30 23.59
C THR A 258 16.76 28.02 22.86
N ILE A 259 15.46 27.79 22.70
CA ILE A 259 14.89 26.70 21.91
C ILE A 259 14.10 27.24 20.72
N SER A 260 14.19 26.55 19.59
CA SER A 260 13.47 26.90 18.36
C SER A 260 12.80 25.66 17.76
N TYR A 261 11.60 25.84 17.21
CA TYR A 261 10.87 24.77 16.54
C TYR A 261 11.63 24.27 15.30
N ASP A 262 11.88 22.98 15.23
CA ASP A 262 12.44 22.30 14.07
C ASP A 262 11.31 21.63 13.27
N GLN A 263 10.81 22.36 12.28
CA GLN A 263 9.79 21.86 11.39
C GLN A 263 10.27 20.64 10.60
N THR A 264 11.55 20.61 10.20
CA THR A 264 12.07 19.55 9.34
C THR A 264 12.13 18.22 10.06
N GLU A 265 12.64 18.22 11.29
CA GLU A 265 12.72 17.02 12.12
C GLU A 265 11.33 16.57 12.59
N THR A 266 10.44 17.52 12.91
CA THR A 266 9.05 17.21 13.28
C THR A 266 8.29 16.51 12.15
N GLU A 267 8.34 17.06 10.94
CA GLU A 267 7.68 16.46 9.77
C GLU A 267 8.32 15.12 9.38
N ALA A 268 9.65 14.99 9.50
CA ALA A 268 10.33 13.71 9.29
C ALA A 268 9.84 12.63 10.28
N ARG A 269 9.61 12.98 11.54
CA ARG A 269 9.06 12.04 12.54
C ARG A 269 7.59 11.70 12.28
N LYS A 270 6.76 12.68 11.91
CA LYS A 270 5.37 12.44 11.49
C LYS A 270 5.31 11.45 10.33
N LEU A 271 6.14 11.65 9.29
CA LEU A 271 6.21 10.74 8.15
C LEU A 271 6.67 9.33 8.53
N LYS A 272 7.67 9.20 9.42
CA LYS A 272 8.10 7.90 9.94
C LYS A 272 6.95 7.16 10.64
N ILE A 273 6.22 7.86 11.50
CA ILE A 273 5.05 7.31 12.19
C ILE A 273 3.96 6.93 11.18
N ARG A 274 3.59 7.82 10.26
CA ARG A 274 2.61 7.56 9.19
C ARG A 274 2.90 6.27 8.42
N ASN A 275 4.16 6.09 8.02
CA ASN A 275 4.60 4.95 7.22
C ASN A 275 4.65 3.64 8.03
N SER A 276 4.75 3.74 9.36
CA SER A 276 4.72 2.58 10.27
C SER A 276 3.31 2.11 10.61
N VAL A 277 2.26 2.89 10.29
CA VAL A 277 0.87 2.50 10.55
C VAL A 277 0.42 1.43 9.56
N GLU A 278 0.08 0.27 10.10
CA GLU A 278 -0.48 -0.86 9.34
C GLU A 278 -1.85 -0.49 8.71
N PRO A 279 -2.10 -0.88 7.45
CA PRO A 279 -3.40 -0.71 6.82
C PRO A 279 -4.52 -1.48 7.54
N VAL A 280 -5.70 -0.87 7.59
CA VAL A 280 -6.91 -1.49 8.11
C VAL A 280 -7.62 -2.21 6.97
N PHE A 281 -7.96 -3.48 7.16
CA PHE A 281 -8.66 -4.28 6.17
C PHE A 281 -10.09 -4.60 6.60
N TYR A 282 -10.97 -4.74 5.61
CA TYR A 282 -12.32 -5.27 5.81
C TYR A 282 -12.63 -6.36 4.77
N THR A 283 -13.49 -7.29 5.15
CA THR A 283 -13.84 -8.44 4.31
C THR A 283 -15.25 -8.31 3.76
N ILE A 284 -15.35 -8.33 2.43
CA ILE A 284 -16.61 -8.53 1.69
C ILE A 284 -16.85 -10.03 1.62
N LYS A 285 -17.83 -10.54 2.36
CA LYS A 285 -18.23 -11.95 2.29
C LYS A 285 -18.91 -12.29 0.96
N LYS A 286 -18.74 -13.54 0.50
CA LYS A 286 -19.51 -14.07 -0.63
C LYS A 286 -21.02 -13.94 -0.35
N GLY A 287 -21.78 -13.45 -1.32
CA GLY A 287 -23.22 -13.22 -1.22
C GLY A 287 -23.62 -11.89 -0.56
N LYS A 288 -22.67 -11.06 -0.10
CA LYS A 288 -22.97 -9.73 0.42
C LYS A 288 -23.62 -8.87 -0.66
N VAL A 289 -24.76 -8.25 -0.35
CA VAL A 289 -25.41 -7.28 -1.23
C VAL A 289 -24.62 -5.97 -1.20
N ILE A 290 -24.08 -5.56 -2.35
CA ILE A 290 -23.30 -4.32 -2.52
C ILE A 290 -24.23 -3.16 -2.89
N ILE A 291 -25.22 -3.44 -3.73
CA ILE A 291 -26.26 -2.48 -4.13
C ILE A 291 -27.59 -3.23 -4.13
N ARG A 292 -28.60 -2.72 -3.43
CA ARG A 292 -29.96 -3.27 -3.51
C ARG A 292 -30.72 -2.63 -4.66
N LYS A 293 -31.68 -3.37 -5.21
CA LYS A 293 -32.61 -2.86 -6.21
C LYS A 293 -33.34 -1.62 -5.67
N GLY A 294 -33.32 -0.54 -6.45
CA GLY A 294 -33.94 0.73 -6.09
C GLY A 294 -33.01 1.71 -5.36
N ASP A 295 -31.82 1.27 -4.92
CA ASP A 295 -30.82 2.16 -4.33
C ASP A 295 -30.04 2.91 -5.43
N GLU A 296 -29.59 4.11 -5.10
CA GLU A 296 -28.70 4.90 -5.95
C GLU A 296 -27.25 4.37 -5.85
N VAL A 297 -26.58 4.29 -7.00
CA VAL A 297 -25.20 3.82 -7.07
C VAL A 297 -24.26 4.91 -6.53
N THR A 298 -23.65 4.63 -5.38
CA THR A 298 -22.61 5.48 -4.78
C THR A 298 -21.23 5.22 -5.40
N SER A 299 -20.32 6.18 -5.25
CA SER A 299 -18.91 6.04 -5.65
C SER A 299 -18.20 4.91 -4.90
N GLU A 300 -18.57 4.66 -3.64
CA GLU A 300 -18.02 3.57 -2.83
C GLU A 300 -18.44 2.20 -3.35
N SER A 301 -19.75 2.00 -3.63
CA SER A 301 -20.25 0.76 -4.19
C SER A 301 -19.64 0.46 -5.56
N LEU A 302 -19.45 1.49 -6.40
CA LEU A 302 -18.76 1.36 -7.68
C LEU A 302 -17.31 0.89 -7.50
N LYS A 303 -16.58 1.48 -6.54
CA LYS A 303 -15.20 1.09 -6.23
C LYS A 303 -15.13 -0.38 -5.77
N GLN A 304 -16.06 -0.83 -4.92
CA GLN A 304 -16.15 -2.23 -4.51
C GLN A 304 -16.39 -3.16 -5.71
N ILE A 305 -17.29 -2.80 -6.63
CA ILE A 305 -17.54 -3.56 -7.87
C ILE A 305 -16.28 -3.64 -8.74
N MET A 306 -15.55 -2.53 -8.90
CA MET A 306 -14.31 -2.49 -9.68
C MET A 306 -13.24 -3.42 -9.08
N LEU A 307 -13.04 -3.39 -7.76
CA LEU A 307 -12.08 -4.26 -7.07
C LEU A 307 -12.45 -5.74 -7.22
N ILE A 308 -13.74 -6.08 -7.12
CA ILE A 308 -14.23 -7.44 -7.34
C ILE A 308 -13.99 -7.88 -8.80
N ASN A 309 -14.30 -7.03 -9.77
CA ASN A 309 -14.09 -7.34 -11.19
C ASN A 309 -12.62 -7.49 -11.56
N GLN A 310 -11.75 -6.71 -10.92
CA GLN A 310 -10.30 -6.83 -11.06
C GLN A 310 -9.83 -8.20 -10.54
N GLU A 311 -10.26 -8.62 -9.34
CA GLU A 311 -9.92 -9.94 -8.79
C GLU A 311 -10.44 -11.09 -9.69
N ILE A 312 -11.67 -10.97 -10.20
CA ILE A 312 -12.25 -11.96 -11.12
C ILE A 312 -11.42 -12.08 -12.40
N SER A 313 -10.95 -10.95 -12.92
CA SER A 313 -10.19 -10.89 -14.18
C SER A 313 -8.74 -11.36 -14.00
N GLN A 314 -8.14 -11.17 -12.82
CA GLN A 314 -6.77 -11.61 -12.51
C GLN A 314 -6.65 -13.11 -12.22
N ARG A 315 -7.77 -13.84 -12.12
CA ARG A 315 -7.77 -15.31 -12.00
C ARG A 315 -8.20 -16.04 -13.29
N PRO A 316 -7.48 -15.92 -14.43
CA PRO A 316 -7.82 -16.64 -15.66
C PRO A 316 -7.40 -18.13 -15.60
N ASN A 317 -7.54 -18.79 -14.44
CA ASN A 317 -7.12 -20.17 -14.27
C ASN A 317 -8.09 -21.16 -14.93
N TRP A 318 -9.24 -20.69 -15.46
CA TRP A 318 -10.20 -21.57 -16.11
C TRP A 318 -9.62 -22.31 -17.32
N LEU A 319 -8.88 -21.60 -18.20
CA LEU A 319 -8.27 -22.22 -19.37
C LEU A 319 -7.18 -23.23 -18.99
N PHE A 320 -6.39 -22.92 -17.96
CA PHE A 320 -5.36 -23.82 -17.44
C PHE A 320 -5.96 -25.06 -16.77
N ASN A 321 -7.00 -24.88 -15.94
CA ASN A 321 -7.70 -25.98 -15.29
C ASN A 321 -8.42 -26.86 -16.32
N PHE A 322 -9.07 -26.24 -17.31
CA PHE A 322 -9.73 -26.95 -18.41
C PHE A 322 -8.75 -27.76 -19.24
N SER A 323 -7.61 -27.17 -19.63
CA SER A 323 -6.60 -27.87 -20.45
C SER A 323 -5.93 -28.99 -19.67
N GLY A 324 -5.57 -28.75 -18.39
CA GLY A 324 -5.02 -29.77 -17.50
C GLY A 324 -5.96 -30.96 -17.30
N LEU A 325 -7.24 -30.71 -17.03
CA LEU A 325 -8.25 -31.77 -16.92
C LEU A 325 -8.47 -32.50 -18.23
N ALA A 326 -8.50 -31.80 -19.37
CA ALA A 326 -8.64 -32.44 -20.68
C ALA A 326 -7.43 -33.34 -21.01
N ILE A 327 -6.20 -32.92 -20.66
CA ILE A 327 -5.02 -33.77 -20.84
C ILE A 327 -5.10 -35.00 -19.93
N LEU A 328 -5.49 -34.81 -18.67
CA LEU A 328 -5.62 -35.89 -17.70
C LEU A 328 -6.65 -36.95 -18.15
N TYR A 329 -7.86 -36.52 -18.54
CA TYR A 329 -8.88 -37.44 -19.04
C TYR A 329 -8.49 -38.09 -20.37
N PHE A 330 -7.75 -37.37 -21.22
CA PHE A 330 -7.23 -37.96 -22.45
C PHE A 330 -6.27 -39.12 -22.14
N ILE A 331 -5.33 -38.93 -21.21
CA ILE A 331 -4.42 -39.99 -20.76
C ILE A 331 -5.19 -41.16 -20.14
N PHE A 332 -6.20 -40.87 -19.30
CA PHE A 332 -7.03 -41.89 -18.66
C PHE A 332 -7.79 -42.75 -19.69
N PHE A 333 -8.52 -42.13 -20.62
CA PHE A 333 -9.24 -42.85 -21.67
C PHE A 333 -8.30 -43.56 -22.65
N TYR A 334 -7.12 -43.00 -22.90
CA TYR A 334 -6.09 -43.67 -23.69
C TYR A 334 -5.56 -44.93 -22.99
N PHE A 335 -5.30 -44.87 -21.68
CA PHE A 335 -4.89 -46.03 -20.89
C PHE A 335 -5.97 -47.13 -20.91
N ILE A 336 -7.23 -46.74 -20.70
CA ILE A 336 -8.39 -47.65 -20.83
C ILE A 336 -8.40 -48.32 -22.21
N TRP A 337 -8.20 -47.55 -23.28
CA TRP A 337 -8.17 -48.08 -24.63
C TRP A 337 -7.06 -49.13 -24.80
N LEU A 338 -5.86 -48.89 -24.26
CA LEU A 338 -4.76 -49.87 -24.27
C LEU A 338 -5.13 -51.16 -23.52
N VAL A 339 -5.79 -51.04 -22.37
CA VAL A 339 -6.27 -52.19 -21.59
C VAL A 339 -7.33 -52.98 -22.37
N ILE A 340 -8.32 -52.32 -22.98
CA ILE A 340 -9.33 -52.98 -23.83
C ILE A 340 -8.66 -53.67 -25.02
N GLN A 341 -7.63 -53.05 -25.61
CA GLN A 341 -6.91 -53.63 -26.74
C GLN A 341 -6.17 -54.91 -26.34
N THR A 342 -5.56 -54.92 -25.15
CA THR A 342 -4.69 -56.02 -24.68
C THR A 342 -5.45 -57.13 -23.95
N ALA A 343 -6.43 -56.79 -23.10
CA ALA A 343 -7.09 -57.72 -22.18
C ALA A 343 -8.47 -58.20 -22.66
N SER A 344 -9.19 -57.42 -23.49
CA SER A 344 -10.54 -57.80 -23.93
C SER A 344 -10.52 -58.66 -25.20
N ARG A 345 -11.24 -59.79 -25.15
CA ARG A 345 -11.55 -60.64 -26.30
C ARG A 345 -12.79 -60.18 -27.08
N ALA A 346 -13.44 -59.11 -26.65
CA ALA A 346 -14.66 -58.62 -27.30
C ALA A 346 -14.38 -58.14 -28.73
N GLU A 347 -15.27 -58.49 -29.66
CA GLU A 347 -15.17 -58.09 -31.06
C GLU A 347 -15.44 -56.58 -31.26
N LYS A 348 -16.29 -55.98 -30.40
CA LYS A 348 -16.72 -54.58 -30.50
C LYS A 348 -16.02 -53.67 -29.48
N LYS A 349 -14.69 -53.67 -29.46
CA LYS A 349 -13.84 -52.88 -28.53
C LYS A 349 -14.20 -51.38 -28.47
N LEU A 350 -14.59 -50.77 -29.59
CA LEU A 350 -15.01 -49.37 -29.65
C LEU A 350 -16.33 -49.13 -28.90
N SER A 351 -17.28 -50.07 -28.98
CA SER A 351 -18.57 -49.96 -28.29
C SER A 351 -18.37 -49.90 -26.78
N ILE A 352 -17.48 -50.73 -26.24
CA ILE A 352 -17.15 -50.75 -24.80
C ILE A 352 -16.57 -49.40 -24.35
N LEU A 353 -15.63 -48.83 -25.12
CA LEU A 353 -15.05 -47.51 -24.82
C LEU A 353 -16.13 -46.41 -24.81
N VAL A 354 -17.03 -46.42 -25.80
CA VAL A 354 -18.12 -45.42 -25.91
C VAL A 354 -19.12 -45.57 -24.77
N MET A 355 -19.52 -46.81 -24.43
CA MET A 355 -20.43 -47.06 -23.32
C MET A 355 -19.84 -46.59 -21.98
N MET A 356 -18.55 -46.83 -21.77
CA MET A 356 -17.88 -46.41 -20.53
C MET A 356 -17.73 -44.88 -20.46
N GLY A 357 -17.34 -44.24 -21.57
CA GLY A 357 -17.27 -42.78 -21.67
C GLY A 357 -18.63 -42.12 -21.44
N LEU A 358 -19.69 -42.66 -22.04
CA LEU A 358 -21.07 -42.18 -21.89
C LEU A 358 -21.58 -42.35 -20.45
N THR A 359 -21.31 -43.50 -19.82
CA THR A 359 -21.72 -43.77 -18.44
C THR A 359 -21.04 -42.83 -17.46
N LEU A 360 -19.73 -42.61 -17.62
CA LEU A 360 -18.98 -41.64 -16.82
C LEU A 360 -19.51 -40.22 -17.03
N PHE A 361 -19.73 -39.81 -18.28
CA PHE A 361 -20.26 -38.48 -18.59
C PHE A 361 -21.65 -38.25 -17.96
N LEU A 362 -22.57 -39.22 -18.10
CA LEU A 362 -23.90 -39.14 -17.51
C LEU A 362 -23.86 -39.11 -15.97
N SER A 363 -22.96 -39.87 -15.35
CA SER A 363 -22.75 -39.84 -13.89
C SER A 363 -22.29 -38.45 -13.41
N PHE A 364 -21.32 -37.84 -14.11
CA PHE A 364 -20.88 -36.47 -13.81
C PHE A 364 -21.96 -35.43 -14.08
N LEU A 365 -22.79 -35.61 -15.11
CA LEU A 365 -23.91 -34.70 -15.38
C LEU A 365 -24.98 -34.80 -14.28
N ALA A 366 -25.30 -36.01 -13.83
CA ALA A 366 -26.27 -36.25 -12.77
C ALA A 366 -25.81 -35.64 -11.43
N THR A 367 -24.52 -35.79 -11.09
CA THR A 367 -23.96 -35.15 -9.88
C THR A 367 -23.98 -33.63 -9.95
N LYS A 368 -23.66 -33.02 -11.10
CA LYS A 368 -23.77 -31.57 -11.29
C LYS A 368 -25.21 -31.07 -11.21
N ALA A 369 -26.16 -31.79 -11.79
CA ALA A 369 -27.58 -31.48 -11.68
C ALA A 369 -28.05 -31.55 -10.22
N SER A 370 -27.65 -32.60 -9.48
CA SER A 370 -27.97 -32.74 -8.07
C SER A 370 -27.42 -31.60 -7.21
N LEU A 371 -26.14 -31.23 -7.41
CA LEU A 371 -25.52 -30.09 -6.72
C LEU A 371 -26.26 -28.78 -6.99
N PHE A 372 -26.67 -28.54 -8.24
CA PHE A 372 -27.45 -27.37 -8.62
C PHE A 372 -28.82 -27.35 -7.93
N LEU A 373 -29.52 -28.49 -7.91
CA LEU A 373 -30.79 -28.61 -7.17
C LEU A 373 -30.59 -28.37 -5.67
N ALA A 374 -29.53 -28.93 -5.07
CA ALA A 374 -29.22 -28.74 -3.66
C ALA A 374 -28.95 -27.26 -3.33
N GLU A 375 -28.21 -26.54 -4.17
CA GLU A 375 -27.94 -25.12 -3.98
C GLU A 375 -29.22 -24.26 -4.12
N ALA A 376 -30.04 -24.53 -5.13
CA ALA A 376 -31.33 -23.84 -5.35
C ALA A 376 -32.35 -24.07 -4.23
N LEU A 377 -32.39 -25.29 -3.67
CA LEU A 377 -33.23 -25.60 -2.51
C LEU A 377 -32.68 -24.97 -1.23
N SER A 378 -31.35 -24.96 -1.03
CA SER A 378 -30.74 -24.33 0.16
C SER A 378 -30.96 -22.82 0.25
N THR A 379 -31.16 -22.14 -0.88
CA THR A 379 -31.46 -20.71 -0.95
C THR A 379 -32.94 -20.38 -0.78
N SER A 380 -33.83 -21.37 -0.95
CA SER A 380 -35.30 -21.19 -0.86
C SER A 380 -35.93 -21.86 0.37
N ALA A 381 -35.23 -22.79 1.04
CA ALA A 381 -35.78 -23.59 2.11
C ALA A 381 -35.71 -22.90 3.49
N ALA A 382 -36.72 -22.07 3.77
CA ALA A 382 -37.20 -21.84 5.13
C ALA A 382 -38.06 -23.01 5.68
N LEU A 383 -38.19 -24.12 4.93
CA LEU A 383 -39.22 -25.15 5.20
C LEU A 383 -38.71 -26.60 5.31
N VAL A 384 -37.44 -26.91 5.08
CA VAL A 384 -36.92 -28.28 5.28
C VAL A 384 -35.50 -28.23 5.84
N THR A 385 -35.35 -28.53 7.14
CA THR A 385 -34.08 -28.71 7.84
C THR A 385 -33.47 -30.07 7.49
N LEU A 386 -33.20 -30.31 6.21
CA LEU A 386 -32.31 -31.39 5.81
C LEU A 386 -30.88 -30.86 5.95
N GLU A 387 -30.10 -31.48 6.83
CA GLU A 387 -28.66 -31.22 6.97
C GLU A 387 -28.01 -31.30 5.58
N LYS A 388 -27.24 -30.26 5.22
CA LYS A 388 -26.55 -30.18 3.91
C LYS A 388 -25.70 -31.42 3.65
N GLU A 389 -25.22 -32.05 4.71
CA GLU A 389 -24.46 -33.29 4.70
C GLU A 389 -25.27 -34.48 4.16
N ALA A 390 -26.56 -34.61 4.49
CA ALA A 390 -27.39 -35.75 4.07
C ALA A 390 -27.67 -35.77 2.56
N LEU A 391 -27.84 -34.59 1.95
CA LEU A 391 -28.01 -34.45 0.49
C LEU A 391 -26.73 -34.78 -0.29
N VAL A 392 -25.55 -34.59 0.32
CA VAL A 392 -24.25 -34.97 -0.23
C VAL A 392 -24.05 -36.49 -0.18
N PHE A 393 -24.80 -37.26 0.59
CA PHE A 393 -24.69 -38.73 0.59
C PHE A 393 -25.63 -39.45 -0.39
N ALA A 394 -26.57 -38.74 -1.03
CA ALA A 394 -27.49 -39.31 -2.01
C ALA A 394 -26.88 -39.48 -3.43
N TYR A 395 -25.57 -39.26 -3.61
CA TYR A 395 -24.94 -39.34 -4.93
C TYR A 395 -24.91 -40.78 -5.48
N PRO A 396 -25.50 -41.06 -6.64
CA PRO A 396 -25.47 -42.39 -7.27
C PRO A 396 -24.15 -42.59 -8.04
N LEU A 397 -22.99 -42.25 -7.45
CA LEU A 397 -21.70 -42.37 -8.11
C LEU A 397 -21.39 -43.84 -8.47
N GLN A 398 -21.93 -44.78 -7.69
CA GLN A 398 -21.74 -46.22 -7.84
C GLN A 398 -22.60 -46.87 -8.94
N PHE A 399 -23.66 -46.20 -9.43
CA PHE A 399 -24.56 -46.75 -10.46
C PHE A 399 -23.85 -46.97 -11.80
N GLY A 400 -22.83 -46.17 -12.11
CA GLY A 400 -22.05 -46.30 -13.34
C GLY A 400 -21.26 -47.59 -13.42
N ALA A 401 -20.62 -48.00 -12.31
CA ALA A 401 -19.89 -49.27 -12.24
C ALA A 401 -20.82 -50.47 -12.45
N PHE A 402 -22.02 -50.42 -11.85
CA PHE A 402 -23.04 -51.46 -11.97
C PHE A 402 -23.54 -51.64 -13.41
N LEU A 403 -23.81 -50.54 -14.13
CA LEU A 403 -24.24 -50.58 -15.53
C LEU A 403 -23.14 -51.14 -16.46
N ILE A 404 -21.88 -50.85 -16.17
CA ILE A 404 -20.74 -51.38 -16.95
C ILE A 404 -20.62 -52.89 -16.73
N THR A 405 -20.72 -53.38 -15.49
CA THR A 405 -20.73 -54.83 -15.22
C THR A 405 -21.93 -55.53 -15.84
N LEU A 406 -23.12 -54.91 -15.79
CA LEU A 406 -24.33 -55.48 -16.38
C LEU A 406 -24.21 -55.57 -17.91
N ALA A 407 -23.75 -54.51 -18.57
CA ALA A 407 -23.56 -54.48 -20.02
C ALA A 407 -22.46 -55.45 -20.49
N ALA A 408 -21.33 -55.53 -19.78
CA ALA A 408 -20.27 -56.47 -20.09
C ALA A 408 -20.69 -57.93 -19.88
N SER A 409 -21.52 -58.20 -18.87
CA SER A 409 -22.10 -59.53 -18.61
C SER A 409 -23.21 -59.92 -19.60
N ALA A 410 -23.96 -58.94 -20.12
CA ALA A 410 -24.99 -59.19 -21.13
C ALA A 410 -24.41 -59.64 -22.47
N GLU A 411 -23.21 -59.16 -22.85
CA GLU A 411 -22.49 -59.68 -24.02
C GLU A 411 -22.01 -61.13 -23.82
N THR A 412 -21.80 -61.59 -22.59
CA THR A 412 -21.48 -62.99 -22.29
C THR A 412 -22.69 -63.92 -22.20
N ALA A 413 -23.92 -63.38 -22.19
CA ALA A 413 -25.16 -64.15 -22.04
C ALA A 413 -25.92 -64.38 -23.37
N VAL A 414 -25.44 -63.85 -24.50
CA VAL A 414 -26.04 -64.07 -25.84
C VAL A 414 -25.16 -64.99 -26.70
N VAL A 415 -24.66 -66.08 -26.10
CA VAL A 415 -24.15 -67.24 -26.85
C VAL A 415 -25.10 -68.40 -26.65
#